data_AF-A0A2R6LHV3-F1
#
_entry.id   AF-A0A2R6LHV3-F1
#
_cell.length_a   1.000
_cell.length_b   1.000
_cell.length_c   1.000
_cell.angle_alpha   90.00
_cell.angle_beta   90.00
_cell.angle_gamma   90.00
#
_symmetry.space_group_name_H-M   'P 1'
#
loop_
_entity.id
_entity.type
_entity.pdbx_description
1 polymer ?
#
loop_
_entity_poly.entity_id
_entity_poly.type
_entity_poly.pdbx_seq_one_letter_code
_entity_poly.pdbx_strand_id
1 'polypeptide(L)' 'MRAHDVIVVGAGGAGLRAAIAAEEEGADVAIVSKLHPVRSHTGAAEGGINA' A
#
# COMPACT_ATOMS: atom_id res chain seq x y z
N MET A 1 -22.02 -7.43 -0.13
CA MET A 1 -21.03 -6.81 -1.05
C MET A 1 -20.11 -5.96 -0.18
N ARG A 2 -18.79 -6.05 -0.33
CA ARG A 2 -17.89 -5.09 0.32
C ARG A 2 -17.70 -3.92 -0.64
N ALA A 3 -17.84 -2.71 -0.15
CA ALA A 3 -17.65 -1.47 -0.88
C ALA A 3 -16.65 -0.63 -0.09
N HIS A 4 -15.75 0.01 -0.82
CA HIS A 4 -14.71 0.92 -0.33
C HIS A 4 -14.59 2.03 -1.36
N ASP A 5 -14.25 3.24 -0.94
CA ASP A 5 -14.04 4.37 -1.84
C ASP A 5 -12.80 4.14 -2.71
N VAL A 6 -11.77 3.51 -2.13
CA VAL A 6 -10.51 3.19 -2.81
C VAL A 6 -10.10 1.74 -2.53
N ILE A 7 -9.68 1.03 -3.56
CA ILE A 7 -9.05 -0.29 -3.45
C ILE A 7 -7.62 -0.21 -3.97
N VAL A 8 -6.65 -0.48 -3.11
CA VAL A 8 -5.23 -0.58 -3.47
C VAL A 8 -4.85 -2.06 -3.63
N VAL A 9 -4.38 -2.42 -4.82
CA VAL A 9 -3.90 -3.78 -5.11
C VAL A 9 -2.37 -3.81 -5.02
N GLY A 10 -1.86 -4.42 -3.95
CA GLY A 10 -0.43 -4.55 -3.63
C GLY A 10 -0.04 -3.80 -2.36
N ALA A 11 0.65 -4.49 -1.44
CA ALA A 11 1.10 -3.94 -0.16
C ALA A 11 2.63 -3.73 -0.10
N GLY A 12 3.23 -3.28 -1.22
CA GLY A 12 4.60 -2.77 -1.25
C GLY A 12 4.67 -1.31 -0.79
N GLY A 13 5.86 -0.70 -0.82
CA GLY A 13 6.03 0.69 -0.33
C GLY A 13 5.10 1.70 -0.99
N ALA A 14 4.94 1.62 -2.32
CA ALA A 14 4.03 2.50 -3.06
C ALA A 14 2.56 2.28 -2.69
N GLY A 15 2.12 1.02 -2.58
CA GLY A 15 0.73 0.70 -2.26
C GLY A 15 0.35 1.11 -0.83
N LEU A 16 1.22 0.86 0.14
CA LEU A 16 1.00 1.31 1.51
C LEU A 16 0.97 2.84 1.61
N ARG A 17 1.88 3.55 0.93
CA ARG A 17 1.87 5.02 0.95
C ARG A 17 0.64 5.60 0.25
N ALA A 18 0.20 5.01 -0.85
CA ALA A 18 -1.04 5.42 -1.54
C ALA A 18 -2.27 5.17 -0.66
N ALA A 19 -2.33 4.05 0.05
CA ALA A 19 -3.45 3.73 0.94
C ALA A 19 -3.54 4.73 2.11
N ILE A 20 -2.42 5.04 2.76
CA ILE A 20 -2.39 6.03 3.85
C ILE A 20 -2.76 7.42 3.32
N ALA A 21 -2.24 7.83 2.15
CA ALA A 21 -2.59 9.13 1.57
C ALA A 21 -4.09 9.24 1.26
N ALA A 22 -4.72 8.18 0.76
CA ALA A 22 -6.16 8.17 0.53
C ALA A 22 -6.97 8.19 1.85
N GLU A 23 -6.52 7.46 2.88
CA GLU A 23 -7.14 7.49 4.21
C GLU A 23 -7.02 8.87 4.86
N GLU A 24 -5.88 9.56 4.72
CA GLU A 24 -5.64 10.92 5.23
C GLU A 24 -6.61 11.95 4.60
N GLU A 25 -7.06 11.72 3.37
CA GLU A 25 -8.10 12.52 2.68
C GLU A 25 -9.53 12.04 3.01
N GLY A 26 -9.69 11.08 3.92
CA GLY A 26 -10.97 10.62 4.45
C GLY A 26 -11.64 9.48 3.67
N ALA A 27 -10.93 8.83 2.74
CA ALA A 27 -11.49 7.69 2.00
C ALA A 27 -11.54 6.41 2.87
N ASP A 28 -12.59 5.60 2.70
CA ASP A 28 -12.56 4.20 3.14
C ASP A 28 -11.69 3.38 2.17
N VAL A 29 -10.54 2.90 2.65
CA VAL A 29 -9.53 2.24 1.84
C VAL A 29 -9.40 0.75 2.18
N ALA A 30 -9.51 -0.10 1.17
CA ALA A 30 -9.11 -1.50 1.27
C ALA A 30 -7.77 -1.77 0.57
N ILE A 31 -6.89 -2.50 1.25
CA ILE A 31 -5.66 -3.03 0.66
C ILE A 31 -5.85 -4.53 0.39
N VAL A 32 -5.58 -4.95 -0.84
CA VAL A 32 -5.55 -6.36 -1.23
C VAL A 32 -4.13 -6.72 -1.66
N SER A 33 -3.54 -7.73 -1.03
CA SER A 33 -2.19 -8.17 -1.37
C SER A 33 -2.10 -9.69 -1.34
N LYS A 34 -1.35 -10.26 -2.30
CA LYS A 34 -1.01 -11.69 -2.34
C LYS A 34 -0.15 -12.12 -1.15
N LEU A 35 0.68 -11.20 -0.64
CA LEU A 35 1.65 -11.46 0.42
C LEU A 35 1.37 -10.56 1.62
N HIS A 36 1.80 -10.99 2.80
CA HIS A 36 1.88 -10.12 3.97
C HIS A 36 2.75 -8.88 3.64
N PRO A 37 2.37 -7.64 4.04
CA PRO A 37 3.02 -6.41 3.57
C PRO A 37 4.55 -6.38 3.71
N VAL A 38 5.07 -6.83 4.87
CA VAL A 38 6.53 -6.88 5.13
C VAL A 38 7.30 -7.92 4.29
N ARG A 39 6.60 -8.75 3.50
CA ARG A 39 7.19 -9.69 2.54
C ARG A 39 7.09 -9.20 1.09
N SER A 40 6.72 -7.93 0.88
CA SER A 40 6.80 -7.32 -0.45
C SER A 40 8.26 -7.16 -0.89
N HIS A 41 8.51 -7.17 -2.20
CA HIS A 41 9.87 -7.05 -2.73
C HIS A 41 10.52 -5.69 -2.42
N THR A 42 9.72 -4.67 -2.10
CA THR A 42 10.24 -3.39 -1.58
C THR A 42 11.09 -3.58 -0.32
N GLY A 43 10.78 -4.56 0.54
CA GLY A 43 11.55 -4.84 1.74
C GLY A 43 12.94 -5.44 1.48
N ALA A 44 13.23 -5.88 0.25
CA ALA A 44 14.54 -6.39 -0.14
C ALA A 44 15.47 -5.30 -0.71
N ALA A 45 15.06 -4.04 -0.72
CA ALA A 45 15.90 -2.95 -1.20
C ALA A 45 17.07 -2.67 -0.24
N GLU A 46 18.30 -2.67 -0.74
CA GLU A 46 19.52 -2.50 0.08
C GLU A 46 20.26 -1.19 -0.17
N GLY A 47 20.13 -0.58 -1.35
CA GLY A 47 20.92 0.60 -1.74
C GLY A 47 20.51 1.91 -1.05
N GLY A 48 19.21 2.12 -0.88
CA GLY A 48 18.64 3.37 -0.35
C GLY A 48 17.74 4.10 -1.36
N ILE A 49 17.31 5.32 -1.01
CA ILE A 49 16.51 6.21 -1.84
C ILE A 49 17.30 7.50 -2.09
N ASN A 50 17.38 7.93 -3.34
CA ASN A 50 18.00 9.22 -3.69
C ASN A 50 17.05 10.38 -3.38
N ALA A 51 17.61 11.52 -3.01
CA ALA A 51 16.89 12.78 -2.76
C ALA A 51 16.89 13.68 -4.00
#